data_AF-A0A9K3KCV7-F1
#
_entry.id   AF-A0A9K3KCV7-F1
#
_cell.length_a   1.000
_cell.length_b   1.000
_cell.length_c   1.000
_cell.angle_alpha   90.00
_cell.angle_beta   90.00
_cell.angle_gamma   90.00
#
_symmetry.space_group_name_H-M   'P 1'
#
loop_
_entity.id
_entity.type
_entity.pdbx_description
1 polymer ?
#
loop_
_entity_poly.entity_id
_entity_poly.type
_entity_poly.pdbx_seq_one_letter_code
_entity_poly.pdbx_strand_id
1 'polypeptide(L)'
;MSDSTTDVASQEGSPASKRTKVSPSLASQSVFTFSLGKSPKKFQVLSCHNLEDLVDIAFQACDPAGGETANAHMWNIKVGRKTYESGDFPCMSDLRAADAKLEDLSLTPNMTLHLKYDYGTTLEFTLTVESIENAQTLLDEDATLSISNFPRVQPMPPPPPMTFSTDKIDLSVSFPALDQILKGNVDFNLFQVGKRRIHGFIKEDSRYEVMKLVLLPDKPVSLSHFLKCLDSGVSTQSSGSYNWHSIVILPSEKLVGKYGKETEPGFCDCQVVLDDPSLEKLEDIFPKISALAGFGKDKRVPRGWITYENDVLRVVEGQGSPADPNVPDNCAFEGDGVHKPAGDDKILFRVDKKMESLHELFCRVEGFLETL
;
A
#
# COMPACT_ATOMS: atom_id res chain seq x y z
N MET A 1 1.59 25.20 66.34
CA MET A 1 0.83 24.19 65.59
C MET A 1 -0.33 24.93 64.95
N SER A 2 -0.44 24.81 63.62
CA SER A 2 -1.58 25.20 62.75
C SER A 2 -2.04 26.67 62.79
N ASP A 3 -2.41 27.34 61.70
CA ASP A 3 -2.40 27.10 60.26
C ASP A 3 -2.45 28.49 59.60
N SER A 4 -1.63 28.73 58.58
CA SER A 4 -1.70 29.90 57.71
C SER A 4 -2.55 29.56 56.48
N THR A 5 -3.72 30.18 56.35
CA THR A 5 -4.56 30.09 55.15
C THR A 5 -4.34 31.32 54.29
N THR A 6 -3.77 31.10 53.11
CA THR A 6 -3.54 32.12 52.07
C THR A 6 -4.56 31.94 50.95
N ASP A 7 -5.06 33.08 50.46
CA ASP A 7 -5.96 33.23 49.32
C ASP A 7 -5.42 32.60 48.03
N VAL A 8 -6.30 31.92 47.29
CA VAL A 8 -6.08 31.51 45.89
C VAL A 8 -7.09 32.23 45.03
N ALA A 9 -6.62 33.28 44.34
CA ALA A 9 -7.31 33.92 43.23
C ALA A 9 -7.14 33.08 41.96
N SER A 10 -8.24 32.86 41.25
CA SER A 10 -8.34 32.07 40.03
C SER A 10 -7.67 32.78 38.85
N GLN A 11 -6.83 32.04 38.11
CA GLN A 11 -6.10 32.49 36.93
C GLN A 11 -7.01 32.65 35.71
N GLU A 12 -6.77 33.74 34.97
CA GLU A 12 -7.22 33.97 33.61
C GLU A 12 -6.56 32.97 32.64
N GLY A 13 -7.39 32.30 31.84
CA GLY A 13 -6.95 31.44 30.74
C GLY A 13 -6.56 32.25 29.52
N SER A 14 -5.31 32.07 29.07
CA SER A 14 -4.79 32.60 27.81
C SER A 14 -4.93 31.55 26.70
N PRO A 15 -5.47 31.87 25.50
CA PRO A 15 -5.66 30.86 24.46
C PRO A 15 -4.36 30.55 23.71
N ALA A 16 -4.06 29.26 23.61
CA ALA A 16 -2.91 28.72 22.91
C ALA A 16 -2.93 29.08 21.41
N SER A 17 -1.89 29.79 20.99
CA SER A 17 -1.57 30.08 19.60
C SER A 17 -1.29 28.78 18.84
N LYS A 18 -2.17 28.41 17.89
CA LYS A 18 -1.94 27.34 16.92
C LYS A 18 -0.71 27.68 16.08
N ARG A 19 0.39 26.94 16.26
CA ARG A 19 1.57 26.99 15.37
C ARG A 19 1.23 26.27 14.07
N THR A 20 1.20 27.03 12.98
CA THR A 20 1.17 26.54 11.60
C THR A 20 2.46 25.75 11.34
N LYS A 21 2.36 24.49 10.94
CA LYS A 21 3.49 23.62 10.57
C LYS A 21 4.01 24.09 9.20
N VAL A 22 5.06 24.89 9.19
CA VAL A 22 5.73 25.33 7.96
C VAL A 22 6.59 24.17 7.45
N SER A 23 6.30 23.67 6.25
CA SER A 23 7.14 22.69 5.57
C SER A 23 8.52 23.32 5.32
N PRO A 24 9.63 22.68 5.70
CA PRO A 24 10.96 23.22 5.45
C PRO A 24 11.20 23.35 3.94
N SER A 25 11.73 24.50 3.52
CA SER A 25 12.11 24.74 2.12
C SER A 25 13.22 23.77 1.70
N LEU A 26 13.17 23.25 0.46
CA LEU A 26 14.23 22.38 -0.10
C LEU A 26 15.65 22.94 0.08
N ALA A 27 15.79 24.26 0.09
CA ALA A 27 17.05 24.99 0.26
C ALA A 27 17.79 24.71 1.59
N SER A 28 17.14 24.12 2.59
CA SER A 28 17.76 23.78 3.88
C SER A 28 18.04 22.29 4.07
N GLN A 29 17.82 21.45 3.06
CA GLN A 29 18.01 20.01 3.20
C GLN A 29 19.42 19.58 2.79
N SER A 30 19.95 18.59 3.51
CA SER A 30 21.13 17.83 3.06
C SER A 30 20.70 16.55 2.33
N VAL A 31 21.50 16.14 1.36
CA VAL A 31 21.42 14.86 0.66
C VAL A 31 22.56 13.98 1.16
N PHE A 32 22.22 12.78 1.60
CA PHE A 32 23.19 11.78 2.05
C PHE A 32 23.34 10.72 0.96
N THR A 33 24.57 10.43 0.54
CA THR A 33 24.88 9.32 -0.35
C THR A 33 25.34 8.13 0.48
N PHE A 34 24.80 6.95 0.22
CA PHE A 34 25.14 5.70 0.88
C PHE A 34 25.60 4.63 -0.10
N SER A 35 26.43 3.71 0.38
CA SER A 35 26.71 2.42 -0.24
C SER A 35 26.25 1.29 0.69
N LEU A 36 25.89 0.13 0.13
CA LEU A 36 25.43 -1.04 0.89
C LEU A 36 26.33 -2.26 0.64
N GLY A 37 27.07 -2.65 1.66
CA GLY A 37 27.93 -3.83 1.66
C GLY A 37 28.92 -3.82 0.49
N LYS A 38 28.86 -4.87 -0.35
CA LYS A 38 29.69 -5.00 -1.56
C LYS A 38 28.95 -4.59 -2.84
N SER A 39 27.73 -4.04 -2.74
CA SER A 39 26.97 -3.61 -3.90
C SER A 39 27.74 -2.49 -4.62
N PRO A 40 27.90 -2.55 -5.96
CA PRO A 40 28.51 -1.47 -6.72
C PRO A 40 27.59 -0.24 -6.83
N LYS A 41 26.33 -0.37 -6.41
CA LYS A 41 25.33 0.68 -6.47
C LYS A 41 25.43 1.59 -5.24
N LYS A 42 25.26 2.89 -5.46
CA LYS A 42 25.07 3.90 -4.42
C LYS A 42 23.65 4.44 -4.51
N PHE A 43 23.13 4.92 -3.38
CA PHE A 43 21.80 5.50 -3.30
C PHE A 43 21.83 6.77 -2.45
N GLN A 44 20.86 7.65 -2.65
CA GLN A 44 20.80 8.94 -1.98
C GLN A 44 19.48 9.10 -1.23
N VAL A 45 19.54 9.75 -0.07
CA VAL A 45 18.37 10.02 0.79
C VAL A 45 18.44 11.43 1.35
N LEU A 46 17.28 12.01 1.65
CA LEU A 46 17.17 13.36 2.19
C LEU A 46 17.32 13.37 3.70
N SER A 47 17.90 14.43 4.23
CA SER A 47 18.01 14.74 5.67
C SER A 47 16.71 14.59 6.46
N CYS A 48 15.57 14.91 5.84
CA CYS A 48 14.26 14.82 6.49
C CYS A 48 13.70 13.39 6.58
N HIS A 49 14.28 12.43 5.85
CA HIS A 49 13.90 11.02 5.91
C HIS A 49 14.30 10.41 7.25
N ASN A 50 13.66 9.31 7.63
CA ASN A 50 14.00 8.52 8.80
C ASN A 50 14.83 7.28 8.44
N LEU A 51 15.14 6.46 9.45
CA LEU A 51 15.92 5.23 9.24
C LEU A 51 15.13 4.15 8.49
N GLU A 52 13.81 4.18 8.54
CA GLU A 52 12.95 3.24 7.81
C GLU A 52 13.00 3.53 6.30
N ASP A 53 12.81 4.80 5.92
CA ASP A 53 13.01 5.29 4.55
C ASP A 53 14.40 4.92 4.01
N LEU A 54 15.44 5.07 4.84
CA LEU A 54 16.82 4.73 4.46
C LEU A 54 16.94 3.25 4.09
N VAL A 55 16.40 2.35 4.91
CA VAL A 55 16.52 0.91 4.70
C VAL A 55 15.65 0.45 3.54
N ASP A 56 14.45 0.99 3.39
CA ASP A 56 13.58 0.69 2.25
C ASP A 56 14.25 1.09 0.92
N ILE A 57 14.77 2.31 0.83
CA ILE A 57 15.50 2.80 -0.36
C ILE A 57 16.75 1.94 -0.62
N ALA A 58 17.48 1.53 0.43
CA ALA A 58 18.64 0.65 0.29
C ALA A 58 18.25 -0.71 -0.31
N PHE A 59 17.12 -1.28 0.12
CA PHE A 59 16.62 -2.56 -0.38
C PHE A 59 16.18 -2.45 -1.84
N GLN A 60 15.44 -1.41 -2.18
CA GLN A 60 15.02 -1.14 -3.56
C GLN A 60 16.21 -0.91 -4.50
N ALA A 61 17.20 -0.13 -4.08
CA ALA A 61 18.34 0.22 -4.93
C ALA A 61 19.30 -0.95 -5.13
N CYS A 62 19.63 -1.66 -4.05
CA CYS A 62 20.73 -2.62 -4.02
C CYS A 62 20.30 -4.08 -4.08
N ASP A 63 19.02 -4.39 -3.87
CA ASP A 63 18.47 -5.75 -3.77
C ASP A 63 19.35 -6.70 -2.90
N PRO A 64 19.62 -6.33 -1.64
CA PRO A 64 20.57 -7.06 -0.80
C PRO A 64 20.06 -8.44 -0.36
N ALA A 65 18.74 -8.65 -0.42
CA ALA A 65 18.05 -9.85 0.05
C ALA A 65 17.39 -10.65 -1.10
N GLY A 66 17.76 -10.41 -2.35
CA GLY A 66 17.36 -11.26 -3.49
C GLY A 66 15.87 -11.23 -3.80
N GLY A 67 15.24 -10.06 -3.74
CA GLY A 67 13.84 -9.79 -4.08
C GLY A 67 12.96 -9.47 -2.87
N GLU A 68 13.48 -9.58 -1.65
CA GLU A 68 12.75 -9.18 -0.46
C GLU A 68 12.81 -7.67 -0.21
N THR A 69 11.82 -7.15 0.52
CA THR A 69 11.72 -5.73 0.87
C THR A 69 12.05 -5.51 2.34
N ALA A 70 12.36 -4.28 2.73
CA ALA A 70 12.62 -3.92 4.12
C ALA A 70 11.46 -4.31 5.08
N ASN A 71 10.24 -4.45 4.56
CA ASN A 71 9.04 -4.74 5.34
C ASN A 71 8.72 -6.24 5.45
N ALA A 72 9.49 -7.12 4.80
CA ALA A 72 9.23 -8.55 4.86
C ALA A 72 9.60 -9.16 6.22
N HIS A 73 10.57 -8.56 6.94
CA HIS A 73 11.06 -9.05 8.22
C HIS A 73 11.30 -7.91 9.22
N MET A 74 11.31 -8.25 10.51
CA MET A 74 11.82 -7.33 11.53
C MET A 74 13.33 -7.17 11.37
N TRP A 75 13.80 -5.94 11.56
CA TRP A 75 15.21 -5.60 11.49
C TRP A 75 15.57 -4.52 12.50
N ASN A 76 16.86 -4.42 12.82
CA ASN A 76 17.41 -3.29 13.55
C ASN A 76 18.63 -2.73 12.86
N ILE A 77 18.82 -1.42 13.02
CA ILE A 77 19.99 -0.72 12.53
C ILE A 77 20.71 -0.04 13.68
N LYS A 78 22.03 -0.25 13.72
CA LYS A 78 22.91 0.35 14.71
C LYS A 78 23.58 1.58 14.14
N VAL A 79 23.35 2.72 14.77
CA VAL A 79 23.97 4.02 14.46
C VAL A 79 24.81 4.44 15.66
N GLY A 80 26.13 4.29 15.53
CA GLY A 80 27.06 4.48 16.65
C GLY A 80 26.79 3.49 17.79
N ARG A 81 26.34 3.99 18.94
CA ARG A 81 26.01 3.16 20.12
C ARG A 81 24.53 2.85 20.27
N LYS A 82 23.67 3.45 19.45
CA LYS A 82 22.22 3.30 19.52
C LYS A 82 21.75 2.26 18.50
N THR A 83 20.75 1.49 18.87
CA THR A 83 20.07 0.51 18.00
C THR A 83 18.63 0.96 17.83
N TYR A 84 18.16 1.02 16.59
CA TYR A 84 16.79 1.41 16.22
C TYR A 84 16.10 0.24 15.54
N GLU A 85 14.83 0.00 15.84
CA GLU A 85 14.07 -1.14 15.32
C GLU A 85 12.95 -0.72 14.38
N SER A 86 12.61 -1.58 13.41
CA SER A 86 11.58 -1.32 12.40
C SER A 86 10.14 -1.50 12.88
N GLY A 87 9.91 -2.32 13.91
CA GLY A 87 8.58 -2.60 14.44
C GLY A 87 8.20 -1.70 15.61
N ASP A 88 6.89 -1.47 15.79
CA ASP A 88 6.35 -0.73 16.95
C ASP A 88 6.56 -1.48 18.28
N PHE A 89 6.67 -2.80 18.21
CA PHE A 89 6.89 -3.65 19.37
C PHE A 89 8.37 -3.74 19.73
N PRO A 90 8.76 -3.36 20.98
CA PRO A 90 10.15 -3.40 21.39
C PRO A 90 10.64 -4.83 21.48
N CYS A 91 11.74 -5.14 20.79
CA CYS A 91 12.40 -6.43 20.85
C CYS A 91 13.79 -6.30 21.47
N MET A 92 14.69 -5.52 20.85
CA MET A 92 16.05 -5.26 21.34
C MET A 92 16.28 -3.81 21.78
N SER A 93 15.39 -2.88 21.43
CA SER A 93 15.53 -1.47 21.78
C SER A 93 14.18 -0.78 21.88
N ASP A 94 14.09 0.25 22.73
CA ASP A 94 12.93 1.14 22.79
C ASP A 94 12.96 2.22 21.69
N LEU A 95 14.06 2.34 20.95
CA LEU A 95 14.19 3.32 19.87
C LEU A 95 13.60 2.79 18.57
N ARG A 96 12.80 3.61 17.89
CA ARG A 96 12.14 3.27 16.62
C ARG A 96 12.85 3.90 15.43
N ALA A 97 12.96 3.13 14.36
CA ALA A 97 13.54 3.60 13.10
C ALA A 97 12.67 4.68 12.45
N ALA A 98 11.34 4.55 12.55
CA ALA A 98 10.36 5.51 12.04
C ALA A 98 10.51 6.92 12.64
N ASP A 99 10.94 7.00 13.91
CA ASP A 99 11.08 8.26 14.65
C ASP A 99 12.46 8.92 14.48
N ALA A 100 13.43 8.18 13.93
CA ALA A 100 14.83 8.58 13.90
C ALA A 100 15.21 9.20 12.55
N LYS A 101 15.03 10.53 12.44
CA LYS A 101 15.41 11.28 11.24
C LYS A 101 16.93 11.33 11.03
N LEU A 102 17.36 11.28 9.77
CA LEU A 102 18.78 11.30 9.41
C LEU A 102 19.49 12.58 9.86
N GLU A 103 18.81 13.73 9.81
CA GLU A 103 19.33 15.01 10.31
C GLU A 103 19.66 14.99 11.82
N ASP A 104 18.95 14.19 12.61
CA ASP A 104 19.12 14.10 14.07
C ASP A 104 20.19 13.08 14.49
N LEU A 105 20.66 12.24 13.56
CA LEU A 105 21.54 11.11 13.86
C LEU A 105 23.03 11.45 13.85
N SER A 106 23.40 12.71 13.64
CA SER A 106 24.80 13.18 13.64
C SER A 106 25.71 12.34 12.72
N LEU A 107 25.19 11.96 11.55
CA LEU A 107 25.92 11.15 10.58
C LEU A 107 27.07 11.96 9.95
N THR A 108 28.19 11.30 9.67
CA THR A 108 29.36 11.89 9.01
C THR A 108 29.81 11.02 7.84
N PRO A 109 30.52 11.57 6.84
CA PRO A 109 31.13 10.76 5.78
C PRO A 109 32.03 9.66 6.36
N ASN A 110 32.05 8.52 5.69
CA ASN A 110 32.68 7.25 6.09
C ASN A 110 32.10 6.59 7.35
N MET A 111 31.01 7.11 7.92
CA MET A 111 30.32 6.43 9.02
C MET A 111 29.62 5.18 8.52
N THR A 112 29.77 4.08 9.24
CA THR A 112 29.11 2.81 8.95
C THR A 112 27.93 2.57 9.89
N LEU A 113 26.80 2.17 9.31
CA LEU A 113 25.61 1.73 10.03
C LEU A 113 25.48 0.23 9.81
N HIS A 114 25.20 -0.52 10.88
CA HIS A 114 25.08 -1.97 10.80
C HIS A 114 23.61 -2.36 10.87
N LEU A 115 23.10 -2.94 9.78
CA LEU A 115 21.73 -3.42 9.67
C LEU A 115 21.72 -4.93 9.91
N LYS A 116 20.92 -5.38 10.87
CA LYS A 116 20.59 -6.79 11.08
C LYS A 116 19.16 -7.01 10.60
N TYR A 117 18.99 -7.83 9.58
CA TYR A 117 17.74 -8.11 8.92
C TYR A 117 17.33 -9.56 9.11
N ASP A 118 16.04 -9.79 9.37
CA ASP A 118 15.45 -11.07 9.73
C ASP A 118 16.10 -11.72 10.95
N TYR A 119 15.49 -11.57 12.13
CA TYR A 119 15.99 -12.22 13.36
C TYR A 119 15.99 -13.74 13.30
N GLY A 120 15.31 -14.37 12.34
CA GLY A 120 15.34 -15.81 12.11
C GLY A 120 16.63 -16.28 11.43
N THR A 121 16.91 -15.78 10.22
CA THR A 121 18.10 -16.18 9.44
C THR A 121 19.34 -15.32 9.69
N THR A 122 19.15 -14.13 10.27
CA THR A 122 20.13 -13.09 10.61
C THR A 122 21.06 -12.75 9.45
N LEU A 123 20.56 -11.99 8.49
CA LEU A 123 21.38 -11.32 7.48
C LEU A 123 21.95 -10.02 8.04
N GLU A 124 23.24 -9.76 7.78
CA GLU A 124 23.90 -8.54 8.22
C GLU A 124 24.40 -7.72 7.03
N PHE A 125 24.00 -6.45 6.99
CA PHE A 125 24.42 -5.50 5.99
C PHE A 125 25.12 -4.29 6.62
N THR A 126 26.04 -3.69 5.87
CA THR A 126 26.74 -2.47 6.30
C THR A 126 26.42 -1.36 5.33
N LEU A 127 25.76 -0.30 5.82
CA LEU A 127 25.56 0.93 5.07
C LEU A 127 26.73 1.87 5.38
N THR A 128 27.37 2.43 4.36
CA THR A 128 28.44 3.43 4.56
C THR A 128 27.98 4.77 4.01
N VAL A 129 28.06 5.83 4.82
CA VAL A 129 27.84 7.21 4.36
C VAL A 129 29.01 7.60 3.47
N GLU A 130 28.78 7.81 2.19
CA GLU A 130 29.81 8.16 1.21
C GLU A 130 30.04 9.68 1.16
N SER A 131 28.95 10.44 1.06
CA SER A 131 28.97 11.91 1.03
C SER A 131 27.74 12.51 1.69
N ILE A 132 27.86 13.76 2.14
CA ILE A 132 26.76 14.58 2.64
C ILE A 132 26.90 15.93 1.96
N GLU A 133 25.91 16.29 1.15
CA GLU A 133 25.93 17.48 0.31
C GLU A 133 24.70 18.33 0.60
N ASN A 134 24.78 19.65 0.44
CA ASN A 134 23.60 20.50 0.54
C ASN A 134 22.78 20.36 -0.74
N ALA A 135 21.46 20.16 -0.60
CA ALA A 135 20.53 19.97 -1.71
C ALA A 135 20.56 21.15 -2.70
N GLN A 136 20.80 22.37 -2.23
CA GLN A 136 20.89 23.55 -3.09
C GLN A 136 22.11 23.51 -4.01
N THR A 137 23.27 23.09 -3.50
CA THR A 137 24.50 22.93 -4.30
C THR A 137 24.33 21.92 -5.44
N LEU A 138 23.56 20.85 -5.21
CA LEU A 138 23.25 19.85 -6.23
C LEU A 138 22.34 20.38 -7.34
N LEU A 139 21.46 21.34 -7.04
CA LEU A 139 20.61 21.99 -8.04
C LEU A 139 21.38 23.02 -8.88
N ASP A 140 22.44 23.61 -8.34
CA ASP A 140 23.20 24.69 -8.98
C ASP A 140 24.36 24.18 -9.86
N GLU A 141 24.96 23.04 -9.53
CA GLU A 141 26.15 22.53 -10.24
C GLU A 141 25.85 21.57 -11.40
N ASP A 142 24.67 20.96 -11.45
CA ASP A 142 24.34 20.03 -12.53
C ASP A 142 22.82 19.94 -12.78
N ALA A 143 22.34 20.62 -13.83
CA ALA A 143 20.93 20.54 -14.26
C ALA A 143 20.50 19.12 -14.69
N THR A 144 21.44 18.16 -14.74
CA THR A 144 21.16 16.75 -14.99
C THR A 144 20.95 15.92 -13.71
N LEU A 145 21.53 16.34 -12.57
CA LEU A 145 21.28 15.79 -11.23
C LEU A 145 20.18 16.59 -10.52
N SER A 146 19.07 16.79 -11.21
CA SER A 146 17.87 17.23 -10.52
C SER A 146 17.57 16.22 -9.41
N ILE A 147 17.35 16.71 -8.19
CA ILE A 147 16.82 15.92 -7.06
C ILE A 147 15.49 15.23 -7.44
N SER A 148 14.87 15.61 -8.56
CA SER A 148 13.73 14.92 -9.17
C SER A 148 14.05 13.66 -9.99
N ASN A 149 15.31 13.36 -10.32
CA ASN A 149 15.71 12.35 -11.32
C ASN A 149 16.27 11.02 -10.78
N PHE A 150 16.34 10.76 -9.47
CA PHE A 150 17.08 9.58 -8.98
C PHE A 150 16.49 8.90 -7.75
N PRO A 151 16.61 7.56 -7.71
CA PRO A 151 15.54 6.68 -8.13
C PRO A 151 14.39 6.76 -7.12
N ARG A 152 13.44 7.65 -7.39
CA ARG A 152 12.08 7.16 -7.37
C ARG A 152 11.94 6.50 -8.73
N VAL A 153 11.41 5.29 -8.84
CA VAL A 153 10.52 5.08 -9.98
C VAL A 153 9.44 6.12 -9.72
N GLN A 154 9.63 7.35 -10.22
CA GLN A 154 8.52 8.29 -10.28
C GLN A 154 7.64 7.63 -11.31
N PRO A 155 6.46 7.10 -10.93
CA PRO A 155 5.47 6.76 -11.93
C PRO A 155 5.36 7.97 -12.84
N MET A 156 5.43 7.74 -14.15
CA MET A 156 5.35 8.83 -15.12
C MET A 156 4.19 9.73 -14.68
N PRO A 157 4.39 11.06 -14.58
CA PRO A 157 3.29 11.95 -14.23
C PRO A 157 2.13 11.56 -15.15
N PRO A 158 0.97 11.20 -14.57
CA PRO A 158 -0.12 10.64 -15.35
C PRO A 158 -0.39 11.62 -16.49
N PRO A 159 -0.56 11.13 -17.73
CA PRO A 159 -0.90 12.00 -18.84
C PRO A 159 -2.11 12.87 -18.44
N PRO A 160 -2.22 14.10 -18.97
CA PRO A 160 -3.30 15.01 -18.61
C PRO A 160 -4.62 14.23 -18.65
N PRO A 161 -5.48 14.37 -17.61
CA PRO A 161 -6.60 13.48 -17.38
C PRO A 161 -7.44 13.38 -18.64
N MET A 162 -7.36 12.24 -19.32
CA MET A 162 -8.30 11.90 -20.36
C MET A 162 -9.55 11.43 -19.64
N THR A 163 -10.57 12.28 -19.63
CA THR A 163 -11.90 11.90 -19.18
C THR A 163 -12.48 10.95 -20.21
N PHE A 164 -12.32 9.66 -19.97
CA PHE A 164 -13.17 8.63 -20.54
C PHE A 164 -14.55 8.79 -19.91
N SER A 165 -15.56 9.23 -20.68
CA SER A 165 -16.94 9.28 -20.20
C SER A 165 -17.73 8.20 -20.90
N THR A 166 -18.57 7.49 -20.14
CA THR A 166 -19.48 6.50 -20.72
C THR A 166 -20.91 6.94 -20.43
N ASP A 167 -21.64 7.34 -21.47
CA ASP A 167 -23.05 7.72 -21.31
C ASP A 167 -23.97 6.49 -21.11
N LYS A 168 -23.40 5.28 -21.06
CA LYS A 168 -24.12 4.00 -21.12
C LYS A 168 -24.30 3.32 -19.77
N ILE A 169 -23.37 3.51 -18.83
CA ILE A 169 -23.39 2.84 -17.52
C ILE A 169 -22.96 3.78 -16.41
N ASP A 170 -23.59 3.64 -15.24
CA ASP A 170 -23.10 4.20 -13.99
C ASP A 170 -22.72 3.04 -13.07
N LEU A 171 -21.42 2.89 -12.82
CA LEU A 171 -20.90 1.83 -11.95
C LEU A 171 -21.29 2.07 -10.49
N SER A 172 -21.49 3.31 -10.09
CA SER A 172 -21.87 3.70 -8.73
C SER A 172 -23.30 3.24 -8.40
N VAL A 173 -24.17 3.21 -9.41
CA VAL A 173 -25.53 2.69 -9.29
C VAL A 173 -25.54 1.16 -9.40
N SER A 174 -24.71 0.61 -10.27
CA SER A 174 -24.66 -0.84 -10.53
C SER A 174 -23.98 -1.63 -9.41
N PHE A 175 -23.02 -1.01 -8.70
CA PHE A 175 -22.22 -1.61 -7.63
C PHE A 175 -22.15 -0.65 -6.42
N PRO A 176 -23.28 -0.40 -5.75
CA PRO A 176 -23.40 0.65 -4.75
C PRO A 176 -22.60 0.37 -3.46
N ALA A 177 -22.38 -0.90 -3.12
CA ALA A 177 -21.63 -1.25 -1.92
C ALA A 177 -20.13 -0.95 -2.12
N LEU A 178 -19.59 -1.26 -3.31
CA LEU A 178 -18.24 -0.87 -3.69
C LEU A 178 -18.04 0.64 -3.75
N ASP A 179 -18.99 1.36 -4.34
CA ASP A 179 -18.94 2.82 -4.41
C ASP A 179 -18.95 3.46 -3.02
N GLN A 180 -19.77 2.95 -2.11
CA GLN A 180 -19.81 3.43 -0.73
C GLN A 180 -18.48 3.20 -0.01
N ILE A 181 -17.84 2.05 -0.24
CA ILE A 181 -16.53 1.74 0.34
C ILE A 181 -15.44 2.65 -0.20
N LEU A 182 -15.43 2.92 -1.51
CA LEU A 182 -14.44 3.83 -2.11
C LEU A 182 -14.51 5.25 -1.52
N LYS A 183 -15.71 5.69 -1.12
CA LYS A 183 -15.92 7.00 -0.48
C LYS A 183 -15.41 7.06 0.97
N GLY A 184 -15.13 5.92 1.59
CA GLY A 184 -14.53 5.81 2.92
C GLY A 184 -13.00 5.91 2.90
N ASN A 185 -12.39 5.83 4.09
CA ASN A 185 -10.96 5.58 4.26
C ASN A 185 -10.73 4.07 4.14
N VAL A 186 -10.58 3.58 2.92
CA VAL A 186 -10.39 2.14 2.67
C VAL A 186 -9.27 1.94 1.68
N ASP A 187 -8.39 1.00 2.01
CA ASP A 187 -7.39 0.47 1.08
C ASP A 187 -8.06 -0.61 0.23
N PHE A 188 -8.09 -0.38 -1.08
CA PHE A 188 -8.79 -1.25 -2.02
C PHE A 188 -7.88 -1.68 -3.16
N ASN A 189 -7.86 -2.97 -3.44
CA ASN A 189 -7.04 -3.57 -4.49
C ASN A 189 -7.94 -4.36 -5.46
N LEU A 190 -7.95 -3.98 -6.74
CA LEU A 190 -8.60 -4.69 -7.83
C LEU A 190 -7.58 -5.42 -8.72
N PHE A 191 -7.87 -6.70 -8.94
CA PHE A 191 -7.32 -7.62 -9.96
C PHE A 191 -5.91 -8.21 -9.80
N GLN A 192 -5.83 -9.54 -9.94
CA GLN A 192 -5.00 -10.19 -10.96
C GLN A 192 -5.70 -11.48 -11.43
N VAL A 193 -6.42 -11.46 -12.57
CA VAL A 193 -7.18 -12.62 -13.06
C VAL A 193 -6.26 -13.60 -13.81
N GLY A 194 -6.34 -14.88 -13.43
CA GLY A 194 -5.48 -15.94 -13.95
C GLY A 194 -5.77 -17.31 -13.31
N LYS A 195 -4.84 -18.28 -13.42
CA LYS A 195 -4.99 -19.64 -12.85
C LYS A 195 -4.93 -19.70 -11.30
N ARG A 196 -4.94 -18.57 -10.61
CA ARG A 196 -4.75 -18.45 -9.16
C ARG A 196 -5.97 -17.75 -8.55
N ARG A 197 -6.27 -18.07 -7.29
CA ARG A 197 -7.43 -17.54 -6.54
C ARG A 197 -7.34 -16.02 -6.42
N ILE A 198 -8.46 -15.31 -6.32
CA ILE A 198 -8.48 -13.83 -6.32
C ILE A 198 -9.12 -13.34 -5.02
N HIS A 199 -8.61 -12.28 -4.41
CA HIS A 199 -9.17 -11.71 -3.19
C HIS A 199 -9.43 -10.21 -3.37
N GLY A 200 -10.53 -9.71 -2.80
CA GLY A 200 -10.73 -8.31 -2.46
C GLY A 200 -10.38 -8.11 -0.99
N PHE A 201 -9.41 -7.25 -0.69
CA PHE A 201 -9.06 -6.85 0.67
C PHE A 201 -9.67 -5.47 0.95
N ILE A 202 -10.27 -5.34 2.13
CA ILE A 202 -11.00 -4.15 2.54
C ILE A 202 -10.73 -3.93 4.03
N LYS A 203 -10.13 -2.80 4.36
CA LYS A 203 -9.97 -2.36 5.74
C LYS A 203 -10.90 -1.18 5.99
N GLU A 204 -11.95 -1.39 6.80
CA GLU A 204 -12.86 -0.30 7.19
C GLU A 204 -12.31 0.42 8.44
N ASP A 205 -11.93 1.69 8.27
CA ASP A 205 -11.52 2.60 9.36
C ASP A 205 -12.74 3.07 10.18
N SER A 206 -13.30 2.16 10.98
CA SER A 206 -14.28 2.50 12.02
C SER A 206 -13.69 2.22 13.41
N ARG A 207 -14.28 2.79 14.48
CA ARG A 207 -13.77 2.73 15.87
C ARG A 207 -13.50 1.31 16.43
N TYR A 208 -13.83 0.26 15.68
CA TYR A 208 -13.63 -1.15 16.01
C TYR A 208 -12.78 -1.92 14.99
N GLU A 209 -12.19 -1.23 13.99
CA GLU A 209 -11.36 -1.76 12.88
C GLU A 209 -11.78 -3.17 12.45
N VAL A 210 -12.83 -3.29 11.62
CA VAL A 210 -13.20 -4.59 11.06
C VAL A 210 -12.51 -4.76 9.71
N MET A 211 -11.59 -5.70 9.64
CA MET A 211 -10.94 -6.08 8.38
C MET A 211 -11.81 -7.10 7.64
N LYS A 212 -12.23 -6.81 6.41
CA LYS A 212 -12.97 -7.74 5.55
C LYS A 212 -12.04 -8.30 4.49
N LEU A 213 -12.00 -9.63 4.40
CA LEU A 213 -11.28 -10.34 3.35
C LEU A 213 -12.30 -11.13 2.52
N VAL A 214 -12.44 -10.76 1.25
CA VAL A 214 -13.39 -11.34 0.32
C VAL A 214 -12.63 -12.24 -0.66
N LEU A 215 -12.76 -13.55 -0.55
CA LEU A 215 -12.29 -14.50 -1.55
C LEU A 215 -13.27 -14.52 -2.73
N LEU A 216 -12.80 -14.06 -3.87
CA LEU A 216 -13.53 -14.04 -5.13
C LEU A 216 -13.33 -15.36 -5.89
N PRO A 217 -14.22 -15.70 -6.82
CA PRO A 217 -14.08 -16.92 -7.61
C PRO A 217 -12.74 -16.98 -8.36
N ASP A 218 -12.13 -18.16 -8.45
CA ASP A 218 -10.88 -18.38 -9.21
C ASP A 218 -11.01 -18.06 -10.71
N LYS A 219 -12.23 -18.20 -11.24
CA LYS A 219 -12.57 -18.02 -12.66
C LYS A 219 -13.91 -17.29 -12.78
N PRO A 220 -13.97 -16.00 -12.47
CA PRO A 220 -15.12 -15.17 -12.84
C PRO A 220 -15.39 -15.31 -14.35
N VAL A 221 -16.67 -15.24 -14.72
CA VAL A 221 -17.10 -15.40 -16.13
C VAL A 221 -16.74 -14.17 -16.96
N SER A 222 -16.84 -12.99 -16.34
CA SER A 222 -16.69 -11.67 -16.95
C SER A 222 -16.18 -10.66 -15.89
N LEU A 223 -15.74 -9.50 -16.35
CA LEU A 223 -15.43 -8.35 -15.51
C LEU A 223 -16.66 -7.89 -14.72
N SER A 224 -17.85 -7.90 -15.33
CA SER A 224 -19.12 -7.58 -14.67
C SER A 224 -19.44 -8.57 -13.54
N HIS A 225 -19.27 -9.87 -13.80
CA HIS A 225 -19.45 -10.90 -12.78
C HIS A 225 -18.43 -10.75 -11.65
N PHE A 226 -17.18 -10.40 -11.97
CA PHE A 226 -16.17 -10.12 -10.95
C PHE A 226 -16.58 -8.98 -10.02
N LEU A 227 -17.01 -7.84 -10.56
CA LEU A 227 -17.48 -6.71 -9.74
C LEU A 227 -18.74 -7.05 -8.95
N LYS A 228 -19.67 -7.81 -9.53
CA LYS A 228 -20.86 -8.30 -8.81
C LYS A 228 -20.48 -9.17 -7.61
N CYS A 229 -19.53 -10.07 -7.78
CA CYS A 229 -19.01 -10.90 -6.69
C CYS A 229 -18.39 -10.05 -5.58
N LEU A 230 -17.58 -9.07 -5.94
CA LEU A 230 -16.92 -8.20 -4.98
C LEU A 230 -17.94 -7.31 -4.25
N ASP A 231 -18.88 -6.68 -4.96
CA ASP A 231 -19.96 -5.88 -4.37
C ASP A 231 -20.82 -6.68 -3.39
N SER A 232 -21.18 -7.93 -3.75
CA SER A 232 -21.88 -8.85 -2.85
C SER A 232 -21.06 -9.13 -1.59
N GLY A 233 -19.77 -9.45 -1.74
CA GLY A 233 -18.87 -9.67 -0.61
C GLY A 233 -18.82 -8.46 0.33
N VAL A 234 -18.62 -7.27 -0.23
CA VAL A 234 -18.61 -6.01 0.52
C VAL A 234 -19.89 -5.76 1.31
N SER A 235 -21.04 -6.04 0.68
CA SER A 235 -22.37 -5.84 1.28
C SER A 235 -22.66 -6.79 2.47
N THR A 236 -21.84 -7.83 2.65
CA THR A 236 -21.99 -8.79 3.74
C THR A 236 -21.74 -8.12 5.07
N GLN A 237 -22.73 -8.19 5.96
CA GLN A 237 -22.62 -7.65 7.31
C GLN A 237 -21.81 -8.60 8.20
N SER A 238 -20.86 -8.05 8.96
CA SER A 238 -20.16 -8.80 10.00
C SER A 238 -21.12 -9.15 11.14
N SER A 239 -20.96 -10.34 11.71
CA SER A 239 -21.66 -10.73 12.93
C SER A 239 -21.21 -9.93 14.16
N GLY A 240 -20.09 -9.19 14.06
CA GLY A 240 -19.50 -8.42 15.15
C GLY A 240 -18.71 -9.25 16.17
N SER A 241 -18.62 -10.57 15.96
CA SER A 241 -17.88 -11.48 16.84
C SER A 241 -16.37 -11.33 16.77
N TYR A 242 -15.87 -10.81 15.65
CA TYR A 242 -14.45 -10.73 15.32
C TYR A 242 -14.11 -9.34 14.76
N ASN A 243 -12.87 -8.88 14.99
CA ASN A 243 -12.30 -7.67 14.36
C ASN A 243 -11.81 -7.94 12.92
N TRP A 244 -12.09 -9.14 12.40
CA TRP A 244 -11.85 -9.53 11.02
C TRP A 244 -13.04 -10.36 10.53
N HIS A 245 -13.26 -10.41 9.22
CA HIS A 245 -14.42 -11.07 8.62
C HIS A 245 -14.01 -11.73 7.29
N SER A 246 -14.04 -13.05 7.26
CA SER A 246 -13.72 -13.85 6.09
C SER A 246 -14.99 -14.13 5.28
N ILE A 247 -15.01 -13.74 4.01
CA ILE A 247 -16.16 -13.91 3.13
C ILE A 247 -15.72 -14.64 1.87
N VAL A 248 -16.39 -15.74 1.53
CA VAL A 248 -16.10 -16.53 0.34
C VAL A 248 -17.25 -16.42 -0.65
N ILE A 249 -16.93 -15.94 -1.86
CA ILE A 249 -17.88 -15.83 -2.96
C ILE A 249 -17.69 -17.01 -3.90
N LEU A 250 -18.76 -17.77 -4.07
CA LEU A 250 -18.81 -18.96 -4.90
C LEU A 250 -19.56 -18.69 -6.20
N PRO A 251 -19.04 -19.16 -7.35
CA PRO A 251 -19.74 -19.09 -8.62
C PRO A 251 -20.82 -20.18 -8.76
N SER A 252 -20.99 -21.06 -7.77
CA SER A 252 -21.93 -22.18 -7.81
C SER A 252 -22.23 -22.74 -6.42
N GLU A 253 -23.49 -23.12 -6.20
CA GLU A 253 -23.97 -23.77 -4.97
C GLU A 253 -23.26 -25.09 -4.64
N LYS A 254 -22.69 -25.77 -5.64
CA LYS A 254 -22.00 -27.06 -5.46
C LYS A 254 -20.77 -26.96 -4.54
N LEU A 255 -20.22 -25.77 -4.38
CA LEU A 255 -19.03 -25.52 -3.57
C LEU A 255 -19.36 -25.10 -2.13
N VAL A 256 -20.63 -24.87 -1.78
CA VAL A 256 -21.05 -24.41 -0.45
C VAL A 256 -20.64 -25.40 0.65
N GLY A 257 -20.72 -26.71 0.35
CA GLY A 257 -20.30 -27.75 1.29
C GLY A 257 -18.80 -27.74 1.64
N LYS A 258 -17.97 -27.05 0.85
CA LYS A 258 -16.52 -26.87 1.08
C LYS A 258 -16.22 -25.67 1.99
N TYR A 259 -17.03 -24.61 1.93
CA TYR A 259 -16.74 -23.30 2.53
C TYR A 259 -17.75 -22.84 3.60
N GLY A 260 -18.59 -23.75 4.11
CA GLY A 260 -19.68 -23.37 5.04
C GLY A 260 -20.11 -24.44 6.03
N LYS A 261 -19.26 -25.45 6.30
CA LYS A 261 -19.52 -26.43 7.35
C LYS A 261 -18.61 -26.15 8.54
N GLU A 262 -19.22 -25.93 9.70
CA GLU A 262 -18.59 -25.95 11.03
C GLU A 262 -17.89 -24.68 11.53
N THR A 263 -18.11 -23.53 10.91
CA THR A 263 -17.56 -22.24 11.39
C THR A 263 -18.61 -21.41 12.12
N GLU A 264 -18.20 -20.69 13.17
CA GLU A 264 -19.06 -19.71 13.83
C GLU A 264 -19.44 -18.57 12.87
N PRO A 265 -20.64 -17.97 13.00
CA PRO A 265 -21.03 -16.82 12.19
C PRO A 265 -19.98 -15.68 12.23
N GLY A 266 -19.54 -15.21 11.05
CA GLY A 266 -18.50 -14.20 10.90
C GLY A 266 -17.06 -14.72 10.86
N PHE A 267 -16.81 -15.99 11.18
CA PHE A 267 -15.50 -16.62 10.97
C PHE A 267 -15.26 -16.92 9.49
N CYS A 268 -16.25 -17.52 8.80
CA CYS A 268 -16.23 -17.73 7.36
C CYS A 268 -17.67 -17.72 6.86
N ASP A 269 -18.07 -16.63 6.20
CA ASP A 269 -19.37 -16.53 5.56
C ASP A 269 -19.22 -16.88 4.08
N CYS A 270 -20.20 -17.59 3.54
CA CYS A 270 -20.17 -18.06 2.17
C CYS A 270 -21.40 -17.55 1.42
N GLN A 271 -21.18 -16.95 0.25
CA GLN A 271 -22.26 -16.48 -0.63
C GLN A 271 -22.11 -17.09 -2.02
N VAL A 272 -23.24 -17.39 -2.66
CA VAL A 272 -23.27 -17.84 -4.05
C VAL A 272 -23.69 -16.66 -4.92
N VAL A 273 -22.81 -16.23 -5.81
CA VAL A 273 -23.09 -15.17 -6.78
C VAL A 273 -23.00 -15.78 -8.17
N LEU A 274 -24.13 -15.79 -8.86
CA LEU A 274 -24.21 -16.31 -10.23
C LEU A 274 -24.01 -15.17 -11.24
N ASP A 275 -23.44 -15.53 -12.38
CA ASP A 275 -23.32 -14.64 -13.53
C ASP A 275 -24.69 -14.11 -13.95
N ASP A 276 -24.71 -12.85 -14.36
CA ASP A 276 -25.93 -12.13 -14.71
C ASP A 276 -25.84 -11.66 -16.16
N PRO A 277 -26.48 -12.38 -17.09
CA PRO A 277 -26.41 -12.02 -18.51
C PRO A 277 -27.12 -10.70 -18.82
N SER A 278 -27.89 -10.13 -17.88
CA SER A 278 -28.53 -8.83 -18.04
C SER A 278 -27.61 -7.65 -17.73
N LEU A 279 -26.51 -7.88 -17.01
CA LEU A 279 -25.50 -6.85 -16.78
C LEU A 279 -24.78 -6.52 -18.09
N GLU A 280 -24.50 -5.24 -18.29
CA GLU A 280 -23.69 -4.81 -19.42
C GLU A 280 -22.30 -5.46 -19.35
N LYS A 281 -21.76 -5.80 -20.51
CA LYS A 281 -20.42 -6.37 -20.63
C LYS A 281 -19.40 -5.26 -20.44
N LEU A 282 -18.85 -5.17 -19.23
CA LEU A 282 -17.88 -4.14 -18.90
C LEU A 282 -16.61 -4.25 -19.74
N GLU A 283 -16.33 -5.39 -20.35
CA GLU A 283 -15.20 -5.56 -21.27
C GLU A 283 -15.36 -4.78 -22.58
N ASP A 284 -16.60 -4.52 -23.00
CA ASP A 284 -16.89 -3.72 -24.20
C ASP A 284 -16.80 -2.21 -23.90
N ILE A 285 -16.92 -1.84 -22.63
CA ILE A 285 -16.93 -0.46 -22.16
C ILE A 285 -15.55 -0.05 -21.64
N PHE A 286 -14.88 -0.93 -20.89
CA PHE A 286 -13.56 -0.75 -20.30
C PHE A 286 -12.59 -1.84 -20.80
N PRO A 287 -12.27 -1.88 -22.12
CA PRO A 287 -11.45 -2.92 -22.71
C PRO A 287 -10.01 -2.97 -22.15
N LYS A 288 -9.45 -1.83 -21.72
CA LYS A 288 -8.11 -1.76 -21.16
C LYS A 288 -8.06 -2.28 -19.74
N ILE A 289 -9.02 -1.90 -18.89
CA ILE A 289 -9.19 -2.50 -17.57
C ILE A 289 -9.46 -4.00 -17.70
N SER A 290 -10.27 -4.43 -18.68
CA SER A 290 -10.48 -5.85 -18.96
C SER A 290 -9.18 -6.58 -19.31
N ALA A 291 -8.30 -5.96 -20.11
CA ALA A 291 -6.97 -6.50 -20.41
C ALA A 291 -6.04 -6.53 -19.18
N LEU A 292 -6.00 -5.44 -18.39
CA LEU A 292 -5.26 -5.34 -17.13
C LEU A 292 -5.68 -6.44 -16.15
N ALA A 293 -7.00 -6.61 -16.01
CA ALA A 293 -7.59 -7.64 -15.17
C ALA A 293 -7.23 -9.03 -15.68
N GLY A 294 -7.15 -9.24 -17.00
CA GLY A 294 -6.80 -10.53 -17.62
C GLY A 294 -7.98 -11.24 -18.30
N PHE A 295 -9.12 -10.56 -18.45
CA PHE A 295 -10.28 -10.99 -19.24
C PHE A 295 -10.11 -10.67 -20.73
N GLY A 296 -9.39 -9.60 -21.05
CA GLY A 296 -9.09 -9.16 -22.40
C GLY A 296 -7.72 -9.60 -22.93
N LYS A 297 -7.46 -9.24 -24.19
CA LYS A 297 -6.13 -9.36 -24.81
C LYS A 297 -5.74 -8.01 -25.42
N ASP A 298 -4.88 -7.27 -24.71
CA ASP A 298 -4.12 -6.16 -25.27
C ASP A 298 -2.64 -6.41 -24.93
N LYS A 299 -1.76 -6.32 -25.94
CA LYS A 299 -0.32 -6.56 -25.75
C LYS A 299 0.38 -5.39 -25.08
N ARG A 300 -0.23 -4.20 -25.12
CA ARG A 300 0.33 -2.96 -24.55
C ARG A 300 0.00 -2.81 -23.07
N VAL A 301 -1.11 -3.41 -22.64
CA VAL A 301 -1.54 -3.39 -21.25
C VAL A 301 -1.01 -4.64 -20.55
N PRO A 302 -0.06 -4.52 -19.62
CA PRO A 302 0.37 -5.65 -18.81
C PRO A 302 -0.77 -6.08 -17.88
N ARG A 303 -0.68 -7.31 -17.34
CA ARG A 303 -1.59 -7.72 -16.26
C ARG A 303 -1.15 -7.06 -14.95
N GLY A 304 -2.10 -6.62 -14.15
CA GLY A 304 -1.77 -5.81 -12.99
C GLY A 304 -2.96 -5.50 -12.10
N TRP A 305 -2.70 -4.59 -11.16
CA TRP A 305 -3.62 -4.18 -10.10
C TRP A 305 -4.03 -2.72 -10.24
N ILE A 306 -5.21 -2.40 -9.75
CA ILE A 306 -5.62 -1.05 -9.38
C ILE A 306 -5.64 -0.98 -7.86
N THR A 307 -4.81 -0.15 -7.28
CA THR A 307 -4.73 0.07 -5.82
C THR A 307 -5.18 1.48 -5.51
N TYR A 308 -6.10 1.65 -4.58
CA TYR A 308 -6.52 2.96 -4.08
C TYR A 308 -6.39 2.97 -2.56
N GLU A 309 -5.54 3.85 -2.03
CA GLU A 309 -5.19 3.94 -0.61
C GLU A 309 -4.85 5.40 -0.29
N ASN A 310 -5.35 5.92 0.83
CA ASN A 310 -5.03 7.29 1.32
C ASN A 310 -5.16 8.39 0.24
N ASP A 311 -6.25 8.36 -0.54
CA ASP A 311 -6.49 9.26 -1.68
C ASP A 311 -5.44 9.18 -2.80
N VAL A 312 -4.69 8.08 -2.86
CA VAL A 312 -3.69 7.78 -3.91
C VAL A 312 -4.15 6.57 -4.73
N LEU A 313 -4.44 6.81 -6.01
CA LEU A 313 -4.68 5.77 -7.00
C LEU A 313 -3.35 5.34 -7.63
N ARG A 314 -3.06 4.04 -7.62
CA ARG A 314 -1.92 3.42 -8.28
C ARG A 314 -2.41 2.34 -9.24
N VAL A 315 -1.88 2.33 -10.46
CA VAL A 315 -2.01 1.21 -11.38
C VAL A 315 -0.65 0.55 -11.46
N VAL A 316 -0.55 -0.73 -11.12
CA VAL A 316 0.74 -1.42 -10.98
C VAL A 316 0.76 -2.72 -11.76
N GLU A 317 1.92 -3.12 -12.28
CA GLU A 317 2.08 -4.47 -12.85
C GLU A 317 1.96 -5.54 -11.76
N GLY A 318 1.54 -6.76 -12.12
CA GLY A 318 1.39 -7.85 -11.16
C GLY A 318 2.55 -8.83 -11.14
N GLN A 319 3.15 -9.07 -9.97
CA GLN A 319 3.84 -10.33 -9.65
C GLN A 319 3.23 -10.91 -8.37
N GLY A 320 2.61 -12.09 -8.45
CA GLY A 320 2.05 -12.75 -7.27
C GLY A 320 3.13 -13.44 -6.46
N SER A 321 3.11 -13.27 -5.15
CA SER A 321 3.98 -14.00 -4.23
C SER A 321 3.51 -15.45 -4.05
N PRO A 322 4.37 -16.35 -3.52
CA PRO A 322 3.92 -17.66 -3.04
C PRO A 322 2.88 -17.49 -1.93
N ALA A 323 1.95 -18.45 -1.82
CA ALA A 323 1.01 -18.47 -0.71
C ALA A 323 1.72 -18.80 0.59
N ASP A 324 1.32 -18.15 1.68
CA ASP A 324 1.72 -18.60 3.02
C ASP A 324 1.14 -19.99 3.24
N PRO A 325 1.96 -21.03 3.50
CA PRO A 325 1.47 -22.39 3.70
C PRO A 325 0.70 -22.59 5.02
N ASN A 326 0.69 -21.62 5.94
CA ASN A 326 0.08 -21.74 7.26
C ASN A 326 -1.34 -21.16 7.35
N VAL A 327 -1.87 -20.65 6.25
CA VAL A 327 -3.21 -20.07 6.21
C VAL A 327 -4.29 -21.15 6.36
N PRO A 328 -5.39 -20.88 7.09
CA PRO A 328 -6.46 -21.86 7.22
C PRO A 328 -7.07 -22.21 5.87
N ASP A 329 -7.24 -23.51 5.61
CA ASP A 329 -7.91 -23.99 4.39
C ASP A 329 -9.40 -23.58 4.39
N ASN A 330 -9.94 -23.36 3.19
CA ASN A 330 -11.36 -23.10 2.96
C ASN A 330 -11.89 -21.83 3.63
N CYS A 331 -11.06 -20.80 3.71
CA CYS A 331 -11.47 -19.45 4.10
C CYS A 331 -10.89 -18.43 3.13
N ALA A 332 -11.24 -17.16 3.30
CA ALA A 332 -10.66 -16.10 2.51
C ALA A 332 -9.17 -15.85 2.80
N PHE A 333 -8.61 -16.42 3.88
CA PHE A 333 -7.17 -16.33 4.16
C PHE A 333 -6.33 -17.33 3.37
N GLU A 334 -6.93 -18.31 2.66
CA GLU A 334 -6.21 -19.36 1.91
C GLU A 334 -5.28 -18.82 0.78
N GLY A 335 -5.29 -17.52 0.51
CA GLY A 335 -4.33 -16.85 -0.39
C GLY A 335 -3.71 -15.58 0.18
N ASP A 336 -3.68 -15.42 1.50
CA ASP A 336 -2.99 -14.28 2.14
C ASP A 336 -1.50 -14.25 1.71
N GLY A 337 -0.97 -13.04 1.53
CA GLY A 337 0.39 -12.80 1.01
C GLY A 337 0.58 -12.99 -0.50
N VAL A 338 -0.27 -13.75 -1.20
CA VAL A 338 -0.16 -14.02 -2.66
C VAL A 338 -0.49 -12.79 -3.53
N HIS A 339 -1.21 -11.83 -2.96
CA HIS A 339 -1.95 -10.79 -3.67
C HIS A 339 -1.50 -9.37 -3.34
N LYS A 340 -0.22 -9.19 -3.04
CA LYS A 340 0.32 -7.85 -2.87
C LYS A 340 0.50 -7.20 -4.25
N PRO A 341 0.09 -5.93 -4.42
CA PRO A 341 0.55 -5.11 -5.54
C PRO A 341 2.07 -5.25 -5.66
N ALA A 342 2.61 -5.26 -6.88
CA ALA A 342 4.04 -5.26 -7.02
C ALA A 342 4.64 -3.99 -6.36
N GLY A 343 5.92 -4.04 -6.02
CA GLY A 343 6.63 -2.93 -5.40
C GLY A 343 6.58 -1.65 -6.22
N ASP A 344 7.02 -0.55 -5.61
CA ASP A 344 6.98 0.77 -6.22
C ASP A 344 7.71 0.87 -7.58
N ASP A 345 8.60 -0.08 -7.88
CA ASP A 345 9.31 -0.20 -9.15
C ASP A 345 8.41 -0.65 -10.34
N LYS A 346 7.18 -1.09 -10.05
CA LYS A 346 6.21 -1.62 -11.02
C LYS A 346 4.97 -0.75 -11.19
N ILE A 347 4.98 0.46 -10.64
CA ILE A 347 3.87 1.40 -10.81
C ILE A 347 3.86 1.94 -12.25
N LEU A 348 2.78 1.67 -12.97
CA LEU A 348 2.51 2.21 -14.30
C LEU A 348 2.04 3.66 -14.23
N PHE A 349 1.10 3.93 -13.31
CA PHE A 349 0.52 5.25 -13.09
C PHE A 349 0.25 5.48 -11.61
N ARG A 350 0.40 6.74 -11.17
CA ARG A 350 0.02 7.20 -9.84
C ARG A 350 -0.71 8.53 -9.92
N VAL A 351 -1.79 8.65 -9.17
CA VAL A 351 -2.56 9.88 -9.05
C VAL A 351 -2.84 10.13 -7.58
N ASP A 352 -2.30 11.24 -7.06
CA ASP A 352 -2.64 11.73 -5.72
C ASP A 352 -3.93 12.56 -5.83
N LYS A 353 -5.07 11.88 -5.94
CA LYS A 353 -6.38 12.50 -6.02
C LYS A 353 -7.42 11.60 -5.35
N LYS A 354 -8.24 12.21 -4.50
CA LYS A 354 -9.47 11.61 -4.01
C LYS A 354 -10.43 11.25 -5.15
N MET A 355 -10.82 9.98 -5.23
CA MET A 355 -11.85 9.50 -6.15
C MET A 355 -13.23 9.71 -5.52
N GLU A 356 -14.17 10.29 -6.28
CA GLU A 356 -15.52 10.60 -5.77
C GLU A 356 -16.51 9.46 -5.99
N SER A 357 -16.21 8.54 -6.92
CA SER A 357 -17.06 7.39 -7.24
C SER A 357 -16.28 6.25 -7.88
N LEU A 358 -16.85 5.04 -7.83
CA LEU A 358 -16.31 3.88 -8.54
C LEU A 358 -16.27 4.13 -10.05
N HIS A 359 -17.27 4.83 -10.57
CA HIS A 359 -17.31 5.20 -11.98
C HIS A 359 -16.14 6.12 -12.36
N GLU A 360 -15.87 7.16 -11.57
CA GLU A 360 -14.71 8.04 -11.81
C GLU A 360 -13.39 7.24 -11.81
N LEU A 361 -13.23 6.33 -10.86
CA LEU A 361 -12.03 5.50 -10.75
C LEU A 361 -11.82 4.69 -12.04
N PHE A 362 -12.85 3.99 -12.53
CA PHE A 362 -12.76 3.19 -13.75
C PHE A 362 -12.48 4.06 -14.97
N CYS A 363 -13.20 5.16 -15.12
CA CYS A 363 -12.98 6.11 -16.22
C CYS A 363 -11.54 6.64 -16.25
N ARG A 364 -10.97 6.99 -15.09
CA ARG A 364 -9.58 7.46 -15.02
C ARG A 364 -8.59 6.38 -15.36
N VAL A 365 -8.73 5.19 -14.78
CA VAL A 365 -7.80 4.08 -15.03
C VAL A 365 -7.84 3.69 -16.51
N GLU A 366 -9.03 3.56 -17.10
CA GLU A 366 -9.18 3.27 -18.52
C GLU A 366 -8.45 4.32 -19.38
N GLY A 367 -8.69 5.61 -19.11
CA GLY A 367 -8.03 6.71 -19.82
C GLY A 367 -6.50 6.70 -19.67
N PHE A 368 -5.95 6.29 -18.52
CA PHE A 368 -4.49 6.12 -18.38
C PHE A 368 -3.97 4.94 -19.19
N LEU A 369 -4.64 3.79 -19.13
CA LEU A 369 -4.21 2.60 -19.86
C LEU A 369 -4.35 2.75 -21.39
N GLU A 370 -5.19 3.66 -21.88
CA GLU A 370 -5.24 4.03 -23.30
C GLU A 370 -3.94 4.67 -23.80
N THR A 371 -3.13 5.25 -22.91
CA THR A 371 -1.87 5.92 -23.25
C THR A 371 -0.67 4.99 -23.37
N LEU A 372 -0.82 3.72 -22.97
CA LEU A 372 0.14 2.64 -23.20
C LEU A 372 0.06 2.13 -24.65
#